data_AF-A0A2D2DFF4-F1
#
_entry.id   AF-A0A2D2DFF4-F1
#
_cell.length_a   1.000
_cell.length_b   1.000
_cell.length_c   1.000
_cell.angle_alpha   90.00
_cell.angle_beta   90.00
_cell.angle_gamma   90.00
#
_symmetry.space_group_name_H-M   'P 1'
#
loop_
_entity.id
_entity.type
_entity.pdbx_description
1 polymer ?
#
loop_
_entity_poly.entity_id
_entity_poly.type
_entity_poly.pdbx_seq_one_letter_code
_entity_poly.pdbx_strand_id
1 'polypeptide(L)'
;MAKIHTHYDNLKVARLAPQEVIRAAYKALSQKYHPDKNPGDEKAARIMAILNSAYGTLSDPVRRKEHDEWIAAEEWEIEWLESTRTEDGRDKPRHEAAPAWDAAPVEVVAPYRAVRDPRWWFGLMLCFGLGCAAGALFMDQERAVPVPVALASALGTPRTGASAHAGPPADARVDSWAMAKPHVADAGQRPPDIRTLGVTELVVPARVADCETELHSLIAPNGEPWPAQSGYVDGFPIGNQGPETQISLDNTRNGSPVLVKIFDLERRSNVRHVYVLARDTFVADRLAAGKYEVRYQNIDVGGSQAECVGRRKQAAAARPLDPG
;
A
#
# COMPACT_ATOMS: atom_id res chain seq x y z
N MET A 1 25.22 -5.65 3.42
CA MET A 1 25.32 -7.10 3.29
C MET A 1 24.55 -7.78 4.41
N ALA A 2 23.23 -7.82 4.25
CA ALA A 2 22.41 -8.77 4.98
C ALA A 2 22.91 -10.18 4.66
N LYS A 3 23.35 -10.93 5.67
CA LYS A 3 23.84 -12.31 5.48
C LYS A 3 22.69 -13.28 5.74
N ILE A 4 22.36 -14.11 4.75
CA ILE A 4 21.36 -15.18 4.89
C ILE A 4 21.92 -16.23 5.86
N HIS A 5 21.08 -16.72 6.78
CA HIS A 5 21.48 -17.77 7.72
C HIS A 5 21.24 -19.15 7.11
N THR A 6 22.33 -19.87 6.83
CA THR A 6 22.31 -21.12 6.04
C THR A 6 22.54 -22.39 6.88
N HIS A 7 22.39 -23.57 6.29
CA HIS A 7 22.77 -24.83 6.95
C HIS A 7 24.26 -24.90 7.31
N TYR A 8 25.14 -24.19 6.58
CA TYR A 8 26.56 -24.11 6.92
C TYR A 8 26.77 -23.30 8.21
N ASP A 9 26.00 -22.23 8.42
CA ASP A 9 26.06 -21.42 9.65
C ASP A 9 25.52 -22.18 10.89
N ASN A 10 24.59 -23.12 10.68
CA ASN A 10 24.12 -24.02 11.74
C ASN A 10 25.22 -24.99 12.19
N LEU A 11 25.97 -25.56 11.25
CA LEU A 11 27.10 -26.45 11.53
C LEU A 11 28.40 -25.71 11.86
N LYS A 12 28.42 -24.37 11.79
CA LYS A 12 29.60 -23.51 12.04
C LYS A 12 30.78 -23.84 11.12
N VAL A 13 30.48 -24.18 9.87
CA VAL A 13 31.47 -24.49 8.84
C VAL A 13 31.40 -23.48 7.70
N ALA A 14 32.49 -23.36 6.93
CA ALA A 14 32.49 -22.58 5.70
C ALA A 14 31.66 -23.26 4.60
N ARG A 15 31.08 -22.47 3.67
CA ARG A 15 30.34 -22.98 2.49
C ARG A 15 31.19 -23.93 1.63
N LEU A 16 32.48 -23.62 1.48
CA LEU A 16 33.46 -24.42 0.74
C LEU A 16 34.08 -25.56 1.58
N ALA A 17 33.54 -25.86 2.76
CA ALA A 17 34.10 -26.92 3.60
C ALA A 17 33.99 -28.29 2.90
N PRO A 18 35.05 -29.11 2.94
CA PRO A 18 35.01 -30.47 2.42
C PRO A 18 34.05 -31.33 3.25
N GLN A 19 33.55 -32.41 2.66
CA GLN A 19 32.54 -33.27 3.28
C GLN A 19 32.98 -33.84 4.64
N GLU A 20 34.27 -34.09 4.79
CA GLU A 20 34.88 -34.59 6.02
C GLU A 20 34.74 -33.59 7.17
N VAL A 21 34.91 -32.29 6.89
CA VAL A 21 34.79 -31.21 7.86
C VAL A 21 33.33 -31.06 8.30
N ILE A 22 32.38 -31.16 7.37
CA ILE A 22 30.94 -31.15 7.67
C ILE A 22 30.57 -32.28 8.62
N ARG A 23 31.05 -33.50 8.34
CA ARG A 23 30.84 -34.68 9.19
C ARG A 23 31.47 -34.53 10.56
N ALA A 24 32.70 -34.02 10.62
CA ALA A 24 33.41 -33.78 11.88
C ALA A 24 32.70 -32.74 12.75
N ALA A 25 32.27 -31.63 12.14
CA ALA A 25 31.54 -30.56 12.82
C ALA A 25 30.20 -31.05 13.38
N TYR A 26 29.42 -31.79 12.57
CA TYR A 26 28.18 -32.41 13.04
C TYR A 26 28.44 -33.33 14.23
N LYS A 27 29.42 -34.24 14.14
CA LYS A 27 29.74 -35.16 15.25
C LYS A 27 30.09 -34.41 16.53
N ALA A 28 30.91 -33.36 16.45
CA ALA A 28 31.29 -32.56 17.62
C ALA A 28 30.10 -31.83 18.24
N LEU A 29 29.24 -31.21 17.41
CA LEU A 29 28.07 -30.47 17.87
C LEU A 29 26.98 -31.40 18.41
N SER A 30 26.72 -32.53 17.75
CA SER A 30 25.78 -33.56 18.23
C SER A 30 26.21 -34.13 19.56
N GLN A 31 27.50 -34.36 19.80
CA GLN A 31 27.99 -34.82 21.10
C GLN A 31 27.86 -33.77 22.20
N LYS A 32 27.77 -32.48 21.85
CA LYS A 32 27.56 -31.38 22.81
C LYS A 32 26.08 -31.23 23.17
N TYR A 33 25.19 -31.36 22.18
CA TYR A 33 23.74 -31.14 22.33
C TYR A 33 22.92 -32.44 22.38
N HIS A 34 23.57 -33.59 22.56
CA HIS A 34 22.89 -34.89 22.63
C HIS A 34 21.88 -34.94 23.79
N PRO A 35 20.67 -35.50 23.59
CA PRO A 35 19.67 -35.63 24.66
C PRO A 35 20.20 -36.42 25.86
N ASP A 36 20.98 -37.48 25.66
CA ASP A 36 21.53 -38.29 26.76
C ASP A 36 22.48 -37.49 27.69
N LYS A 37 23.18 -36.50 27.14
CA LYS A 37 24.10 -35.65 27.92
C LYS A 37 23.42 -34.40 28.49
N ASN A 38 22.28 -34.00 27.90
CA ASN A 38 21.50 -32.83 28.31
C ASN A 38 20.03 -33.25 28.55
N PRO A 39 19.77 -34.16 29.50
CA PRO A 39 18.41 -34.62 29.76
C PRO A 39 17.56 -33.45 30.28
N GLY A 40 16.40 -33.24 29.65
CA GLY A 40 15.44 -32.19 30.04
C GLY A 40 15.75 -30.78 29.53
N ASP A 41 16.82 -30.57 28.74
CA ASP A 41 17.07 -29.27 28.10
C ASP A 41 16.40 -29.16 26.73
N GLU A 42 15.27 -28.45 26.68
CA GLU A 42 14.54 -28.17 25.44
C GLU A 42 15.37 -27.39 24.42
N LYS A 43 16.31 -26.53 24.86
CA LYS A 43 17.16 -25.77 23.95
C LYS A 43 18.15 -26.68 23.25
N ALA A 44 18.78 -27.60 23.99
CA ALA A 44 19.67 -28.61 23.41
C ALA A 44 18.92 -29.49 22.40
N ALA A 45 17.70 -29.93 22.73
CA ALA A 45 16.86 -30.70 21.83
C ALA A 45 16.53 -29.93 20.52
N ARG A 46 16.16 -28.64 20.63
CA ARG A 46 15.90 -27.79 19.47
C ARG A 46 17.15 -27.59 18.60
N ILE A 47 18.29 -27.31 19.23
CA ILE A 47 19.58 -27.16 18.52
C ILE A 47 19.92 -28.47 17.81
N MET A 48 19.78 -29.62 18.48
CA MET A 48 20.03 -30.93 17.88
C MET A 48 19.13 -31.19 16.66
N ALA A 49 17.84 -30.82 16.72
CA ALA A 49 16.95 -30.93 15.58
C ALA A 49 17.42 -30.08 14.37
N ILE A 50 17.88 -28.86 14.62
CA ILE A 50 18.45 -27.98 13.58
C ILE A 50 19.73 -28.58 12.99
N LEU A 51 20.61 -29.13 13.84
CA LEU A 51 21.85 -29.78 13.40
C LEU A 51 21.57 -31.01 12.52
N ASN A 52 20.58 -31.82 12.90
CA ASN A 52 20.17 -33.00 12.13
C ASN A 52 19.61 -32.60 10.76
N SER A 53 18.78 -31.56 10.70
CA SER A 53 18.27 -31.02 9.43
C SER A 53 19.41 -30.50 8.54
N ALA A 54 20.31 -29.68 9.11
CA ALA A 54 21.44 -29.14 8.37
C ALA A 54 22.37 -30.24 7.83
N TYR A 55 22.69 -31.24 8.64
CA TYR A 55 23.49 -32.38 8.20
C TYR A 55 22.75 -33.24 7.16
N GLY A 56 21.44 -33.43 7.28
CA GLY A 56 20.64 -34.16 6.31
C GLY A 56 20.67 -33.56 4.90
N THR A 57 20.75 -32.23 4.80
CA THR A 57 20.90 -31.53 3.51
C THR A 57 22.36 -31.53 3.02
N LEU A 58 23.31 -31.25 3.92
CA LEU A 58 24.73 -31.08 3.54
C LEU A 58 25.52 -32.39 3.42
N SER A 59 24.97 -33.51 3.88
CA SER A 59 25.61 -34.83 3.80
C SER A 59 25.51 -35.49 2.43
N ASP A 60 24.41 -35.22 1.72
CA ASP A 60 24.14 -35.73 0.38
C ASP A 60 24.64 -34.71 -0.67
N PRO A 61 25.52 -35.11 -1.61
CA PRO A 61 26.06 -34.21 -2.62
C PRO A 61 24.96 -33.59 -3.51
N VAL A 62 23.86 -34.29 -3.78
CA VAL A 62 22.78 -33.78 -4.64
C VAL A 62 22.03 -32.66 -3.92
N ARG A 63 21.56 -32.94 -2.70
CA ARG A 63 20.85 -31.95 -1.86
C ARG A 63 21.74 -30.77 -1.49
N ARG A 64 23.04 -31.00 -1.31
CA ARG A 64 24.02 -29.93 -1.09
C ARG A 64 24.09 -29.00 -2.29
N LYS A 65 24.13 -29.54 -3.51
CA LYS A 65 24.14 -28.74 -4.75
C LYS A 65 22.87 -27.91 -4.89
N GLU A 66 21.70 -28.50 -4.70
CA GLU A 66 20.41 -27.79 -4.72
C GLU A 66 20.35 -26.66 -3.68
N HIS A 67 20.84 -26.92 -2.47
CA HIS A 67 20.94 -25.91 -1.42
C HIS A 67 21.94 -24.81 -1.77
N ASP A 68 23.07 -25.14 -2.41
CA ASP A 68 24.06 -24.15 -2.85
C ASP A 68 23.53 -23.28 -4.00
N GLU A 69 22.70 -23.84 -4.90
CA GLU A 69 21.99 -23.12 -5.97
C GLU A 69 20.93 -22.17 -5.38
N TRP A 70 20.16 -22.63 -4.39
CA TRP A 70 19.20 -21.80 -3.67
C TRP A 70 19.89 -20.62 -2.95
N ILE A 71 21.02 -20.85 -2.27
CA ILE A 71 21.79 -19.76 -1.65
C ILE A 71 22.24 -18.76 -2.70
N ALA A 72 22.76 -19.22 -3.85
CA ALA A 72 23.24 -18.33 -4.90
C ALA A 72 22.11 -17.46 -5.48
N ALA A 73 20.91 -18.02 -5.66
CA ALA A 73 19.73 -17.29 -6.11
C ALA A 73 19.29 -16.21 -5.11
N GLU A 74 19.26 -16.55 -3.82
CA GLU A 74 18.85 -15.63 -2.76
C GLU A 74 19.88 -14.51 -2.52
N GLU A 75 21.19 -14.85 -2.57
CA GLU A 75 22.27 -13.86 -2.49
C GLU A 75 22.22 -12.85 -3.64
N TRP A 76 21.89 -13.31 -4.85
CA TRP A 76 21.73 -12.43 -6.02
C TRP A 76 20.56 -11.45 -5.85
N GLU A 77 19.43 -11.91 -5.30
CA GLU A 77 18.28 -11.05 -5.03
C GLU A 77 18.60 -9.97 -3.98
N ILE A 78 19.37 -10.33 -2.92
CA ILE A 78 19.82 -9.36 -1.91
C ILE A 78 20.81 -8.36 -2.50
N GLU A 79 21.76 -8.80 -3.33
CA GLU A 79 22.73 -7.91 -3.97
C GLU A 79 22.04 -6.91 -4.90
N TRP A 80 21.04 -7.35 -5.67
CA TRP A 80 20.22 -6.50 -6.53
C TRP A 80 19.36 -5.50 -5.72
N LEU A 81 18.84 -5.91 -4.57
CA LEU A 81 18.14 -5.05 -3.62
C LEU A 81 19.07 -4.02 -2.95
N GLU A 82 20.31 -4.41 -2.63
CA GLU A 82 21.32 -3.50 -2.05
C GLU A 82 21.85 -2.51 -3.10
N SER A 83 21.99 -2.93 -4.37
CA SER A 83 22.44 -2.05 -5.46
C SER A 83 21.44 -0.93 -5.74
N THR A 84 20.15 -1.23 -5.83
CA THR A 84 19.08 -0.23 -6.02
C THR A 84 19.01 0.76 -4.85
N ARG A 85 19.29 0.33 -3.62
CA ARG A 85 19.35 1.21 -2.44
C ARG A 85 20.56 2.13 -2.41
N THR A 86 21.66 1.72 -3.06
CA THR A 86 22.91 2.50 -3.05
C THR A 86 22.88 3.63 -4.07
N GLU A 87 22.07 3.51 -5.13
CA GLU A 87 21.85 4.59 -6.12
C GLU A 87 21.04 5.75 -5.53
N ASP A 88 20.01 5.48 -4.72
CA ASP A 88 19.30 6.50 -3.92
C ASP A 88 20.20 7.21 -2.88
N GLY A 89 21.38 6.64 -2.58
CA GLY A 89 22.35 7.19 -1.64
C GLY A 89 23.49 7.98 -2.30
N ARG A 90 23.71 7.86 -3.62
CA ARG A 90 24.88 8.44 -4.30
C ARG A 90 24.59 9.78 -5.00
N ASP A 91 23.32 10.19 -5.08
CA ASP A 91 22.89 11.55 -5.44
C ASP A 91 22.40 12.33 -4.21
N LYS A 92 23.24 12.41 -3.18
CA LYS A 92 23.28 13.63 -2.37
C LYS A 92 24.42 14.48 -2.90
N PRO A 93 24.16 15.49 -3.74
CA PRO A 93 25.13 16.55 -3.89
C PRO A 93 25.35 17.09 -2.48
N ARG A 94 26.61 17.29 -2.12
CA ARG A 94 27.00 18.05 -0.94
C ARG A 94 26.58 19.50 -1.19
N HIS A 95 25.28 19.77 -1.18
CA HIS A 95 24.73 21.11 -1.24
C HIS A 95 25.07 21.79 0.07
N GLU A 96 25.90 22.81 -0.04
CA GLU A 96 25.93 23.94 0.87
C GLU A 96 24.51 24.32 1.29
N ALA A 97 24.40 24.71 2.56
CA ALA A 97 23.17 25.03 3.26
C ALA A 97 22.16 25.80 2.41
N ALA A 98 21.06 25.14 2.04
CA ALA A 98 19.80 25.76 1.64
C ALA A 98 18.75 25.43 2.72
N PRO A 99 17.83 26.36 3.01
CA PRO A 99 17.18 26.47 4.30
C PRO A 99 16.24 25.29 4.57
N ALA A 100 16.22 24.89 5.84
CA ALA A 100 15.33 23.87 6.37
C ALA A 100 13.89 24.18 5.95
N TRP A 101 13.31 23.29 5.15
CA TRP A 101 11.88 23.12 5.16
C TRP A 101 11.56 22.44 6.50
N ASP A 102 11.52 23.26 7.55
CA ASP A 102 10.89 22.89 8.80
C ASP A 102 9.45 22.55 8.43
N ALA A 103 9.10 21.26 8.49
CA ALA A 103 7.71 20.89 8.65
C ALA A 103 7.21 21.71 9.83
N ALA A 104 6.27 22.63 9.58
CA ALA A 104 5.70 23.46 10.62
C ALA A 104 5.32 22.52 11.78
N PRO A 105 5.83 22.75 13.01
CA PRO A 105 5.50 21.89 14.12
C PRO A 105 3.98 21.89 14.23
N VAL A 106 3.38 20.70 14.13
CA VAL A 106 1.95 20.54 14.40
C VAL A 106 1.74 21.05 15.82
N GLU A 107 1.08 22.19 15.93
CA GLU A 107 0.80 22.83 17.20
C GLU A 107 -0.18 21.93 17.96
N VAL A 108 0.37 21.11 18.86
CA VAL A 108 -0.43 20.26 19.73
C VAL A 108 -1.16 21.21 20.68
N VAL A 109 -2.43 21.48 20.40
CA VAL A 109 -3.27 22.30 21.27
C VAL A 109 -3.35 21.59 22.63
N ALA A 110 -2.61 22.10 23.61
CA ALA A 110 -2.70 21.63 24.98
C ALA A 110 -4.14 21.82 25.48
N PRO A 111 -4.78 20.84 26.13
CA PRO A 111 -6.11 21.03 26.66
C PRO A 111 -6.09 22.16 27.69
N TYR A 112 -6.90 23.19 27.44
CA TYR A 112 -7.03 24.39 28.26
C TYR A 112 -7.36 24.03 29.71
N ARG A 113 -6.38 24.18 30.62
CA ARG A 113 -6.60 24.07 32.07
C ARG A 113 -7.18 25.40 32.59
N ALA A 114 -8.48 25.59 32.39
CA ALA A 114 -9.27 26.76 32.82
C ALA A 114 -9.27 27.02 34.35
N VAL A 115 -8.71 26.13 35.17
CA VAL A 115 -8.92 26.10 36.62
C VAL A 115 -7.87 26.91 37.40
N ARG A 116 -7.02 27.71 36.74
CA ARG A 116 -5.93 28.42 37.43
C ARG A 116 -5.68 29.86 37.00
N ASP A 117 -6.65 30.51 36.35
CA ASP A 117 -6.57 31.94 36.03
C ASP A 117 -7.32 32.78 37.10
N PRO A 118 -6.62 33.59 37.92
CA PRO A 118 -7.25 34.37 38.99
C PRO A 118 -8.28 35.37 38.46
N ARG A 119 -8.19 35.81 37.20
CA ARG A 119 -9.14 36.75 36.58
C ARG A 119 -10.55 36.17 36.44
N TRP A 120 -10.68 34.85 36.23
CA TRP A 120 -11.97 34.18 36.13
C TRP A 120 -12.68 34.09 37.49
N TRP A 121 -11.91 33.85 38.57
CA TRP A 121 -12.42 33.88 39.94
C TRP A 121 -12.87 35.27 40.39
N PHE A 122 -12.17 36.33 39.98
CA PHE A 122 -12.62 37.70 40.22
C PHE A 122 -13.92 38.02 39.49
N GLY A 123 -14.08 37.56 38.24
CA GLY A 123 -15.34 37.70 37.50
C GLY A 123 -16.52 36.98 38.18
N LEU A 124 -16.30 35.76 38.66
CA LEU A 124 -17.30 34.96 39.38
C LEU A 124 -17.71 35.61 40.71
N MET A 125 -16.74 36.13 41.48
CA MET A 125 -17.01 36.85 42.73
C MET A 125 -17.74 38.18 42.51
N LEU A 126 -17.41 38.92 41.44
CA LEU A 126 -18.12 40.15 41.07
C LEU A 126 -19.58 39.86 40.70
N CYS A 127 -19.82 38.80 39.93
CA CYS A 127 -21.17 38.41 39.51
C CYS A 127 -22.02 37.94 40.71
N PHE A 128 -21.43 37.19 41.63
CA PHE A 128 -22.11 36.79 42.87
C PHE A 128 -22.42 38.00 43.77
N GLY A 129 -21.49 38.94 43.92
CA GLY A 129 -21.70 40.18 44.67
C GLY A 129 -22.81 41.07 44.09
N LEU A 130 -22.83 41.24 42.76
CA LEU A 130 -23.91 41.97 42.07
C LEU A 130 -25.27 41.26 42.21
N GLY A 131 -25.29 39.92 42.16
CA GLY A 131 -26.49 39.12 42.39
C GLY A 131 -27.05 39.28 43.81
N CYS A 132 -26.19 39.27 44.84
CA CYS A 132 -26.60 39.54 46.22
C CYS A 132 -27.14 40.97 46.41
N ALA A 133 -26.52 41.97 45.78
CA ALA A 133 -26.99 43.35 45.83
C ALA A 133 -28.35 43.52 45.13
N ALA A 134 -28.54 42.91 43.96
CA ALA A 134 -29.82 42.91 43.26
C ALA A 134 -30.92 42.18 44.05
N GLY A 135 -30.59 41.06 44.68
CA GLY A 135 -31.50 40.32 45.56
C GLY A 135 -31.95 41.14 46.78
N ALA A 136 -31.02 41.89 47.39
CA ALA A 136 -31.36 42.80 48.50
C ALA A 136 -32.29 43.94 48.04
N LEU A 137 -32.06 44.50 46.84
CA LEU A 137 -32.93 45.55 46.26
C LEU A 137 -34.31 45.01 45.83
N PHE A 138 -34.42 43.73 45.46
CA PHE A 138 -35.70 43.09 45.12
C PHE A 138 -36.52 42.65 46.34
N MET A 139 -35.89 42.40 47.50
CA MET A 139 -36.61 42.11 48.74
C MET A 139 -37.10 43.37 49.47
N ASP A 140 -36.64 44.57 49.08
CA ASP A 140 -36.95 45.84 49.74
C ASP A 140 -38.04 46.68 49.03
N GLN A 141 -38.63 46.17 47.94
CA GLN A 141 -39.60 46.92 47.13
C GLN A 141 -41.03 46.33 47.13
N GLU A 142 -41.51 45.98 48.31
CA GLU A 142 -42.95 45.89 48.65
C GLU A 142 -43.39 47.22 49.28
N ARG A 143 -43.73 48.25 48.47
CA ARG A 143 -44.62 49.36 48.87
C ARG A 143 -44.98 50.33 47.70
N ALA A 144 -46.29 50.49 47.48
CA ALA A 144 -47.02 51.70 47.03
C ALA A 144 -47.13 52.08 45.52
N VAL A 145 -48.17 51.56 44.84
CA VAL A 145 -49.37 52.21 44.18
C VAL A 145 -49.25 53.71 43.74
N PRO A 146 -49.74 54.22 42.54
CA PRO A 146 -51.15 54.18 42.09
C PRO A 146 -51.52 54.16 40.57
N VAL A 147 -52.84 54.01 40.32
CA VAL A 147 -53.70 53.97 39.10
C VAL A 147 -54.18 55.43 38.76
N PRO A 148 -54.55 55.91 37.52
CA PRO A 148 -55.78 55.53 36.77
C PRO A 148 -55.95 55.72 35.22
N VAL A 149 -56.86 54.90 34.66
CA VAL A 149 -58.00 55.11 33.70
C VAL A 149 -58.04 56.33 32.75
N ALA A 150 -58.27 56.10 31.43
CA ALA A 150 -59.48 56.52 30.64
C ALA A 150 -59.31 56.66 29.09
N LEU A 151 -60.19 55.96 28.34
CA LEU A 151 -60.95 56.33 27.11
C LEU A 151 -60.24 56.71 25.78
N ALA A 152 -60.51 55.95 24.69
CA ALA A 152 -61.63 56.23 23.76
C ALA A 152 -61.60 55.34 22.49
N SER A 153 -62.80 55.07 21.98
CA SER A 153 -63.21 54.11 20.97
C SER A 153 -63.14 54.61 19.51
N ALA A 154 -63.60 53.73 18.60
CA ALA A 154 -64.22 53.96 17.28
C ALA A 154 -63.30 53.75 16.06
N LEU A 155 -63.67 53.14 14.93
CA LEU A 155 -64.79 52.35 14.41
C LEU A 155 -64.48 52.19 12.89
N GLY A 156 -64.97 51.13 12.22
CA GLY A 156 -65.41 51.26 10.82
C GLY A 156 -64.54 50.62 9.72
N THR A 157 -64.91 49.40 9.33
CA THR A 157 -64.66 48.83 7.98
C THR A 157 -65.44 49.61 6.90
N PRO A 158 -65.04 49.46 5.61
CA PRO A 158 -65.94 48.71 4.73
C PRO A 158 -65.22 47.76 3.75
N ARG A 159 -66.06 46.94 3.12
CA ARG A 159 -65.81 45.82 2.20
C ARG A 159 -66.12 46.24 0.75
N THR A 160 -65.80 45.35 -0.20
CA THR A 160 -66.17 45.28 -1.65
C THR A 160 -65.11 45.82 -2.61
N GLY A 161 -64.75 45.17 -3.72
CA GLY A 161 -65.16 43.89 -4.33
C GLY A 161 -64.42 43.69 -5.67
N ALA A 162 -64.36 42.44 -6.18
CA ALA A 162 -64.27 42.01 -7.59
C ALA A 162 -63.87 40.51 -7.62
N SER A 163 -64.81 39.58 -7.85
CA SER A 163 -65.13 38.93 -9.15
C SER A 163 -63.95 38.10 -9.70
N ALA A 164 -63.90 36.77 -9.49
CA ALA A 164 -64.54 35.71 -10.29
C ALA A 164 -64.08 35.69 -11.76
N HIS A 165 -63.57 34.53 -12.23
CA HIS A 165 -63.79 33.83 -13.53
C HIS A 165 -62.80 32.64 -13.59
N ALA A 166 -63.30 31.40 -13.45
CA ALA A 166 -63.71 30.51 -14.54
C ALA A 166 -62.51 29.80 -15.21
N GLY A 167 -62.36 28.51 -14.94
CA GLY A 167 -61.48 27.64 -15.73
C GLY A 167 -62.15 27.20 -17.04
N PRO A 168 -61.35 26.79 -18.03
CA PRO A 168 -61.77 25.80 -19.02
C PRO A 168 -60.84 24.57 -19.04
N PRO A 169 -61.26 23.47 -19.70
CA PRO A 169 -60.69 22.14 -19.52
C PRO A 169 -59.63 21.76 -20.58
N ALA A 170 -58.89 20.70 -20.25
CA ALA A 170 -58.26 19.69 -21.11
C ALA A 170 -57.55 20.16 -22.39
N ASP A 171 -56.21 20.10 -22.37
CA ASP A 171 -55.41 19.20 -23.24
C ASP A 171 -53.97 19.73 -23.33
N ALA A 172 -53.10 19.20 -22.48
CA ALA A 172 -51.65 19.19 -22.73
C ALA A 172 -51.03 18.07 -21.90
N ARG A 173 -50.59 17.01 -22.58
CA ARG A 173 -49.58 16.08 -22.06
C ARG A 173 -48.39 16.90 -21.58
N VAL A 174 -48.12 16.86 -20.29
CA VAL A 174 -46.83 17.29 -19.72
C VAL A 174 -46.17 16.04 -19.15
N ASP A 175 -44.94 15.81 -19.61
CA ASP A 175 -44.20 14.57 -19.49
C ASP A 175 -44.06 14.06 -18.05
N SER A 176 -44.53 12.83 -17.82
CA SER A 176 -44.48 12.13 -16.53
C SER A 176 -43.10 11.57 -16.17
N TRP A 177 -42.03 12.09 -16.79
CA TRP A 177 -40.65 11.68 -16.52
C TRP A 177 -40.01 12.37 -15.32
N ALA A 178 -40.62 13.44 -14.79
CA ALA A 178 -40.07 14.20 -13.66
C ALA A 178 -40.82 13.99 -12.33
N MET A 179 -41.80 13.09 -12.27
CA MET A 179 -42.43 12.71 -11.01
C MET A 179 -41.76 11.45 -10.49
N ALA A 180 -40.82 11.63 -9.57
CA ALA A 180 -40.29 10.52 -8.77
C ALA A 180 -41.49 9.80 -8.13
N LYS A 181 -41.78 8.58 -8.61
CA LYS A 181 -42.73 7.70 -7.93
C LYS A 181 -42.23 7.57 -6.48
N PRO A 182 -43.06 7.80 -5.45
CA PRO A 182 -42.65 7.55 -4.09
C PRO A 182 -42.22 6.09 -4.02
N HIS A 183 -40.93 5.89 -3.73
CA HIS A 183 -40.35 4.57 -3.62
C HIS A 183 -41.02 3.90 -2.41
N VAL A 184 -41.99 3.03 -2.69
CA VAL A 184 -42.47 2.08 -1.68
C VAL A 184 -41.28 1.19 -1.40
N ALA A 185 -40.70 1.34 -0.21
CA ALA A 185 -39.59 0.53 0.23
C ALA A 185 -40.01 -0.94 0.14
N ASP A 186 -39.45 -1.65 -0.83
CA ASP A 186 -39.54 -3.10 -0.88
C ASP A 186 -38.78 -3.61 0.35
N ALA A 187 -39.53 -4.06 1.35
CA ALA A 187 -39.01 -4.50 2.65
C ALA A 187 -38.31 -5.85 2.49
N GLY A 188 -37.16 -5.87 1.83
CA GLY A 188 -36.41 -7.10 1.58
C GLY A 188 -35.05 -6.93 0.91
N GLN A 189 -34.86 -5.89 0.10
CA GLN A 189 -33.56 -5.68 -0.56
C GLN A 189 -32.63 -4.87 0.35
N ARG A 190 -31.64 -5.54 0.96
CA ARG A 190 -30.46 -4.83 1.49
C ARG A 190 -29.87 -4.01 0.33
N PRO A 191 -29.53 -2.73 0.54
CA PRO A 191 -28.76 -2.00 -0.46
C PRO A 191 -27.48 -2.79 -0.75
N PRO A 192 -27.04 -2.86 -2.02
CA PRO A 192 -25.81 -3.58 -2.35
C PRO A 192 -24.66 -3.00 -1.54
N ASP A 193 -23.85 -3.88 -0.93
CA ASP A 193 -22.63 -3.46 -0.24
C ASP A 193 -21.74 -2.71 -1.24
N ILE A 194 -21.58 -1.40 -1.03
CA ILE A 194 -20.66 -0.57 -1.80
C ILE A 194 -19.25 -0.95 -1.36
N ARG A 195 -18.62 -1.86 -2.11
CA ARG A 195 -17.21 -2.25 -1.89
C ARG A 195 -16.32 -1.33 -2.70
N THR A 196 -15.45 -0.60 -2.01
CA THR A 196 -14.41 0.22 -2.64
C THR A 196 -13.26 -0.68 -3.08
N LEU A 197 -13.01 -0.78 -4.38
CA LEU A 197 -11.84 -1.47 -4.93
C LEU A 197 -10.65 -0.53 -5.00
N GLY A 198 -9.53 -0.93 -4.40
CA GLY A 198 -8.24 -0.26 -4.60
C GLY A 198 -7.72 -0.58 -5.99
N VAL A 199 -7.69 0.42 -6.89
CA VAL A 199 -7.14 0.28 -8.24
C VAL A 199 -5.80 0.99 -8.28
N THR A 200 -4.73 0.25 -8.57
CA THR A 200 -3.40 0.80 -8.83
C THR A 200 -3.02 0.55 -10.27
N GLU A 201 -2.39 1.52 -10.93
CA GLU A 201 -1.97 1.40 -12.33
C GLU A 201 -0.44 1.52 -12.45
N LEU A 202 0.18 0.52 -13.06
CA LEU A 202 1.58 0.57 -13.50
C LEU A 202 1.60 0.84 -15.00
N VAL A 203 2.15 1.97 -15.40
CA VAL A 203 2.35 2.29 -16.82
C VAL A 203 3.82 2.13 -17.19
N VAL A 204 4.12 1.19 -18.08
CA VAL A 204 5.48 0.97 -18.56
C VAL A 204 5.82 2.00 -19.64
N PRO A 205 6.89 2.80 -19.48
CA PRO A 205 7.26 3.80 -20.45
C PRO A 205 7.84 3.16 -21.72
N ALA A 206 7.65 3.83 -22.86
CA ALA A 206 8.38 3.50 -24.07
C ALA A 206 9.87 3.81 -23.86
N ARG A 207 10.73 2.78 -23.86
CA ARG A 207 12.18 2.94 -23.71
C ARG A 207 12.93 2.19 -24.81
N VAL A 208 14.13 2.67 -25.12
CA VAL A 208 15.08 1.94 -25.96
C VAL A 208 15.60 0.74 -25.17
N ALA A 209 15.69 -0.42 -25.81
CA ALA A 209 16.20 -1.63 -25.20
C ALA A 209 17.59 -1.40 -24.59
N ASP A 210 17.71 -1.68 -23.30
CA ASP A 210 18.98 -1.60 -22.58
C ASP A 210 19.58 -3.00 -22.42
N CYS A 211 20.46 -3.36 -23.34
CA CYS A 211 21.03 -4.70 -23.43
C CYS A 211 21.83 -5.16 -22.20
N GLU A 212 22.17 -4.27 -21.26
CA GLU A 212 22.85 -4.66 -20.02
C GLU A 212 21.88 -5.05 -18.90
N THR A 213 20.73 -4.37 -18.81
CA THR A 213 19.75 -4.58 -17.73
C THR A 213 18.59 -5.49 -18.12
N GLU A 214 18.39 -5.73 -19.41
CA GLU A 214 17.30 -6.54 -19.93
C GLU A 214 17.53 -8.04 -19.77
N LEU A 215 16.45 -8.76 -19.50
CA LEU A 215 16.49 -10.20 -19.32
C LEU A 215 16.54 -10.88 -20.69
N HIS A 216 17.69 -11.47 -21.02
CA HIS A 216 17.92 -12.20 -22.26
C HIS A 216 17.69 -13.69 -22.01
N SER A 217 16.44 -14.14 -22.11
CA SER A 217 16.10 -15.54 -21.79
C SER A 217 14.98 -16.07 -22.68
N LEU A 218 15.14 -17.31 -23.14
CA LEU A 218 14.11 -18.07 -23.86
C LEU A 218 13.06 -18.66 -22.93
N ILE A 219 13.40 -18.83 -21.65
CA ILE A 219 12.60 -19.47 -20.61
C ILE A 219 12.48 -18.53 -19.40
N ALA A 220 11.37 -18.66 -18.67
CA ALA A 220 11.14 -17.95 -17.43
C ALA A 220 12.12 -18.41 -16.33
N PRO A 221 12.30 -17.62 -15.24
CA PRO A 221 13.25 -17.94 -14.18
C PRO A 221 13.02 -19.29 -13.46
N ASN A 222 11.84 -19.86 -13.59
CA ASN A 222 11.47 -21.17 -13.05
C ASN A 222 11.67 -22.33 -14.04
N GLY A 223 12.19 -22.07 -15.25
CA GLY A 223 12.44 -23.07 -16.28
C GLY A 223 11.27 -23.34 -17.23
N GLU A 224 10.09 -22.77 -16.96
CA GLU A 224 8.93 -22.87 -17.86
C GLU A 224 9.09 -21.94 -19.07
N PRO A 225 8.46 -22.25 -20.22
CA PRO A 225 8.43 -21.32 -21.35
C PRO A 225 7.62 -20.06 -21.02
N TRP A 226 7.96 -18.95 -21.67
CA TRP A 226 7.15 -17.73 -21.58
C TRP A 226 5.72 -17.97 -22.09
N PRO A 227 4.68 -17.47 -21.41
CA PRO A 227 3.30 -17.59 -21.88
C PRO A 227 3.11 -16.96 -23.26
N ALA A 228 2.27 -17.57 -24.09
CA ALA A 228 1.94 -17.04 -25.43
C ALA A 228 1.04 -15.79 -25.38
N GLN A 229 0.44 -15.50 -24.23
CA GLN A 229 -0.48 -14.39 -23.99
C GLN A 229 -0.12 -13.70 -22.68
N SER A 230 -0.47 -12.43 -22.54
CA SER A 230 -0.30 -11.71 -21.27
C SER A 230 -1.08 -12.41 -20.15
N GLY A 231 -0.39 -12.74 -19.05
CA GLY A 231 -0.95 -13.60 -18.02
C GLY A 231 0.02 -13.90 -16.88
N TYR A 232 -0.44 -14.73 -15.93
CA TYR A 232 0.43 -15.25 -14.89
C TYR A 232 1.44 -16.24 -15.50
N VAL A 233 2.67 -16.22 -15.00
CA VAL A 233 3.70 -17.17 -15.43
C VAL A 233 3.42 -18.51 -14.78
N ASP A 234 3.31 -19.56 -15.60
CA ASP A 234 3.08 -20.93 -15.15
C ASP A 234 4.15 -21.37 -14.15
N GLY A 235 3.76 -22.16 -13.14
CA GLY A 235 4.67 -22.67 -12.11
C GLY A 235 4.97 -21.71 -10.94
N PHE A 236 4.65 -20.41 -11.04
CA PHE A 236 4.74 -19.50 -9.89
C PHE A 236 3.46 -19.54 -9.04
N PRO A 237 3.57 -19.46 -7.69
CA PRO A 237 2.39 -19.44 -6.83
C PRO A 237 1.61 -18.13 -7.00
N ILE A 238 0.28 -18.22 -7.05
CA ILE A 238 -0.63 -17.06 -7.06
C ILE A 238 -1.15 -16.85 -5.63
N GLY A 239 -0.45 -16.01 -4.89
CA GLY A 239 -0.74 -15.69 -3.48
C GLY A 239 -1.68 -14.51 -3.27
N ASN A 240 -2.01 -14.30 -1.99
CA ASN A 240 -2.73 -13.14 -1.46
C ASN A 240 -4.05 -12.84 -2.19
N GLN A 241 -4.93 -13.84 -2.25
CA GLN A 241 -6.23 -13.71 -2.91
C GLN A 241 -7.22 -12.96 -2.02
N GLY A 242 -7.77 -11.85 -2.50
CA GLY A 242 -8.81 -11.09 -1.82
C GLY A 242 -9.54 -10.15 -2.78
N PRO A 243 -10.83 -9.84 -2.59
CA PRO A 243 -11.61 -9.06 -3.55
C PRO A 243 -11.30 -7.56 -3.56
N GLU A 244 -10.42 -7.05 -2.70
CA GLU A 244 -10.34 -5.62 -2.39
C GLU A 244 -9.45 -4.81 -3.34
N THR A 245 -8.42 -5.42 -3.91
CA THR A 245 -7.38 -4.72 -4.69
C THR A 245 -7.20 -5.33 -6.07
N GLN A 246 -6.98 -4.47 -7.06
CA GLN A 246 -6.55 -4.86 -8.40
C GLN A 246 -5.44 -3.95 -8.89
N ILE A 247 -4.50 -4.52 -9.64
CA ILE A 247 -3.37 -3.80 -10.22
C ILE A 247 -3.46 -3.92 -11.74
N SER A 248 -3.65 -2.78 -12.41
CA SER A 248 -3.61 -2.68 -13.87
C SER A 248 -2.16 -2.51 -14.33
N LEU A 249 -1.73 -3.31 -15.29
CA LEU A 249 -0.41 -3.29 -15.89
C LEU A 249 -0.56 -2.87 -17.35
N ASP A 250 -0.14 -1.65 -17.67
CA ASP A 250 -0.20 -1.11 -19.02
C ASP A 250 1.19 -1.12 -19.68
N ASN A 251 1.38 -2.01 -20.66
CA ASN A 251 2.60 -2.12 -21.47
C ASN A 251 2.35 -1.68 -22.93
N THR A 252 1.28 -0.92 -23.21
CA THR A 252 0.87 -0.50 -24.58
C THR A 252 1.93 0.30 -25.32
N ARG A 253 2.72 1.10 -24.58
CA ARG A 253 3.72 2.01 -25.13
C ARG A 253 5.10 1.37 -25.30
N ASN A 254 5.33 0.19 -24.74
CA ASN A 254 6.62 -0.48 -24.79
C ASN A 254 6.68 -1.48 -25.95
N GLY A 255 7.83 -1.54 -26.62
CA GLY A 255 8.07 -2.46 -27.73
C GLY A 255 8.51 -3.85 -27.29
N SER A 256 8.87 -4.03 -26.02
CA SER A 256 9.35 -5.30 -25.46
C SER A 256 8.33 -5.89 -24.47
N PRO A 257 8.24 -7.23 -24.37
CA PRO A 257 7.51 -7.87 -23.29
C PRO A 257 8.18 -7.60 -21.94
N VAL A 258 7.38 -7.66 -20.87
CA VAL A 258 7.82 -7.37 -19.51
C VAL A 258 7.44 -8.48 -18.54
N LEU A 259 8.36 -8.80 -17.63
CA LEU A 259 8.07 -9.58 -16.42
C LEU A 259 7.79 -8.60 -15.29
N VAL A 260 6.63 -8.74 -14.67
CA VAL A 260 6.19 -7.98 -13.51
C VAL A 260 6.16 -8.89 -12.29
N LYS A 261 6.83 -8.45 -11.22
CA LYS A 261 6.82 -9.10 -9.90
C LYS A 261 6.04 -8.24 -8.93
N ILE A 262 5.04 -8.85 -8.29
CA ILE A 262 4.23 -8.19 -7.25
C ILE A 262 4.70 -8.74 -5.89
N PHE A 263 5.15 -7.84 -5.02
CA PHE A 263 5.68 -8.15 -3.71
C PHE A 263 4.79 -7.53 -2.62
N ASP A 264 4.39 -8.32 -1.63
CA ASP A 264 3.65 -7.83 -0.46
C ASP A 264 4.66 -7.34 0.59
N LEU A 265 4.60 -6.04 0.92
CA LEU A 265 5.52 -5.40 1.87
C LEU A 265 5.25 -5.79 3.32
N GLU A 266 4.02 -6.16 3.67
CA GLU A 266 3.64 -6.54 5.02
C GLU A 266 4.06 -7.97 5.31
N ARG A 267 3.80 -8.89 4.37
CA ARG A 267 4.21 -10.30 4.46
C ARG A 267 5.68 -10.53 4.09
N ARG A 268 6.30 -9.56 3.42
CA ARG A 268 7.66 -9.63 2.84
C ARG A 268 7.84 -10.86 1.95
N SER A 269 6.88 -11.09 1.05
CA SER A 269 6.88 -12.25 0.17
C SER A 269 6.44 -11.88 -1.24
N ASN A 270 7.08 -12.51 -2.24
CA ASN A 270 6.62 -12.47 -3.62
C ASN A 270 5.25 -13.15 -3.71
N VAL A 271 4.23 -12.42 -4.18
CA VAL A 271 2.87 -12.95 -4.25
C VAL A 271 2.47 -13.39 -5.64
N ARG A 272 2.95 -12.71 -6.71
CA ARG A 272 2.58 -13.02 -8.10
C ARG A 272 3.67 -12.64 -9.09
N HIS A 273 3.77 -13.43 -10.15
CA HIS A 273 4.62 -13.17 -11.31
C HIS A 273 3.74 -13.11 -12.55
N VAL A 274 3.80 -12.00 -13.27
CA VAL A 274 2.97 -11.72 -14.44
C VAL A 274 3.88 -11.42 -15.63
N TYR A 275 3.56 -12.02 -16.77
CA TYR A 275 4.19 -11.72 -18.04
C TYR A 275 3.21 -10.90 -18.88
N VAL A 276 3.64 -9.75 -19.38
CA VAL A 276 2.83 -8.89 -20.25
C VAL A 276 3.55 -8.71 -21.57
N LEU A 277 2.86 -9.00 -22.67
CA LEU A 277 3.42 -8.88 -24.01
C LEU A 277 3.70 -7.43 -24.39
N ALA A 278 4.53 -7.25 -25.41
CA ALA A 278 4.76 -5.95 -26.02
C ALA A 278 3.44 -5.35 -26.50
N ARG A 279 3.20 -4.08 -26.17
CA ARG A 279 2.01 -3.33 -26.55
C ARG A 279 0.68 -3.88 -26.01
N ASP A 280 0.72 -4.63 -24.92
CA ASP A 280 -0.46 -5.25 -24.33
C ASP A 280 -0.74 -4.72 -22.90
N THR A 281 -1.89 -5.07 -22.35
CA THR A 281 -2.31 -4.73 -20.99
C THR A 281 -2.77 -5.97 -20.24
N PHE A 282 -2.59 -5.97 -18.91
CA PHE A 282 -3.06 -7.07 -18.06
C PHE A 282 -3.56 -6.54 -16.72
N VAL A 283 -4.62 -7.13 -16.18
CA VAL A 283 -5.13 -6.79 -14.85
C VAL A 283 -4.90 -7.93 -13.89
N ALA A 284 -4.05 -7.69 -12.88
CA ALA A 284 -3.89 -8.59 -11.75
C ALA A 284 -5.01 -8.31 -10.74
N ASP A 285 -6.06 -9.12 -10.78
CA ASP A 285 -7.27 -8.98 -9.98
C ASP A 285 -7.23 -9.84 -8.71
N ARG A 286 -8.21 -9.66 -7.82
CA ARG A 286 -8.35 -10.45 -6.60
C ARG A 286 -7.10 -10.41 -5.70
N LEU A 287 -6.51 -9.23 -5.46
CA LEU A 287 -5.48 -9.07 -4.42
C LEU A 287 -6.11 -8.61 -3.11
N ALA A 288 -5.68 -9.22 -2.00
CA ALA A 288 -6.10 -8.78 -0.67
C ALA A 288 -5.72 -7.31 -0.40
N ALA A 289 -6.41 -6.64 0.52
CA ALA A 289 -6.00 -5.31 0.95
C ALA A 289 -4.57 -5.34 1.55
N GLY A 290 -3.70 -4.44 1.11
CA GLY A 290 -2.32 -4.39 1.60
C GLY A 290 -1.44 -3.40 0.84
N LYS A 291 -0.19 -3.28 1.28
CA LYS A 291 0.84 -2.48 0.61
C LYS A 291 1.67 -3.36 -0.32
N TYR A 292 1.64 -3.06 -1.61
CA TYR A 292 2.35 -3.81 -2.62
C TYR A 292 3.46 -2.98 -3.25
N GLU A 293 4.59 -3.62 -3.51
CA GLU A 293 5.63 -3.12 -4.37
C GLU A 293 5.54 -3.86 -5.71
N VAL A 294 5.48 -3.12 -6.81
CA VAL A 294 5.41 -3.67 -8.15
C VAL A 294 6.71 -3.33 -8.87
N ARG A 295 7.43 -4.36 -9.30
CA ARG A 295 8.68 -4.24 -10.04
C ARG A 295 8.52 -4.85 -11.42
N TYR A 296 9.11 -4.23 -12.43
CA TYR A 296 9.07 -4.74 -13.80
C TYR A 296 10.48 -4.82 -14.39
N GLN A 297 10.65 -5.76 -15.31
CA GLN A 297 11.87 -5.92 -16.10
C GLN A 297 11.52 -6.26 -17.54
N ASN A 298 12.13 -5.56 -18.50
CA ASN A 298 12.00 -5.85 -19.93
C ASN A 298 12.70 -7.16 -20.28
N ILE A 299 12.11 -7.92 -21.22
CA ILE A 299 12.61 -9.20 -21.70
C ILE A 299 12.91 -9.11 -23.21
N ASP A 300 14.07 -9.63 -23.62
CA ASP A 300 14.39 -9.91 -25.02
C ASP A 300 14.22 -11.41 -25.26
N VAL A 301 13.06 -11.80 -25.80
CA VAL A 301 12.73 -13.22 -26.03
C VAL A 301 13.52 -13.71 -27.24
N GLY A 302 14.58 -14.47 -26.96
CA GLY A 302 15.38 -15.16 -27.99
C GLY A 302 16.53 -14.36 -28.59
N GLY A 303 16.98 -13.29 -27.94
CA GLY A 303 18.24 -12.63 -28.24
C GLY A 303 19.30 -12.93 -27.18
N SER A 304 20.53 -13.19 -27.60
CA SER A 304 21.70 -13.01 -26.75
C SER A 304 22.00 -11.52 -26.56
N GLN A 305 22.68 -11.16 -25.47
CA GLN A 305 23.13 -9.79 -25.23
C GLN A 305 23.91 -9.22 -26.44
N ALA A 306 24.72 -10.06 -27.10
CA ALA A 306 25.48 -9.69 -28.29
C ALA A 306 24.58 -9.32 -29.49
N GLU A 307 23.47 -10.04 -29.68
CA GLU A 307 22.50 -9.75 -30.73
C GLU A 307 21.71 -8.46 -30.43
N CYS A 308 21.34 -8.22 -29.16
CA CYS A 308 20.73 -6.95 -28.74
C CYS A 308 21.66 -5.76 -29.07
N VAL A 309 22.94 -5.86 -28.69
CA VAL A 309 23.95 -4.83 -28.99
C VAL A 309 24.16 -4.65 -30.50
N GLY A 310 24.17 -5.74 -31.26
CA GLY A 310 24.27 -5.73 -32.72
C GLY A 310 23.11 -5.00 -33.38
N ARG A 311 21.87 -5.33 -33.01
CA ARG A 311 20.64 -4.65 -33.49
C ARG A 311 20.67 -3.15 -33.15
N ARG A 312 21.13 -2.79 -31.95
CA ARG A 312 21.26 -1.39 -31.53
C ARG A 312 22.27 -0.61 -32.37
N LYS A 313 23.43 -1.19 -32.68
CA LYS A 313 24.44 -0.56 -33.56
C LYS A 313 23.92 -0.37 -34.98
N GLN A 314 23.20 -1.35 -35.53
CA GLN A 314 22.58 -1.25 -36.85
C GLN A 314 21.49 -0.16 -36.89
N ALA A 315 20.62 -0.09 -35.87
CA ALA A 315 19.60 0.95 -35.77
C ALA A 315 20.21 2.36 -35.63
N ALA A 316 21.33 2.50 -34.91
CA ALA A 316 22.06 3.76 -34.82
C ALA A 316 22.70 4.18 -36.14
N ALA A 317 23.24 3.21 -36.90
CA ALA A 317 23.85 3.46 -38.22
C ALA A 317 22.81 3.75 -39.32
N ALA A 318 21.58 3.26 -39.17
CA ALA A 318 20.48 3.46 -40.13
C ALA A 318 19.75 4.80 -39.94
N ARG A 319 20.05 5.59 -38.91
CA ARG A 319 19.50 6.94 -38.75
C ARG A 319 20.12 7.87 -39.81
N PRO A 320 19.35 8.42 -40.75
CA PRO A 320 19.90 9.34 -41.74
C PRO A 320 20.45 10.58 -41.01
N LEU A 321 21.68 10.98 -41.38
CA LEU A 321 22.26 12.26 -41.00
C LEU A 321 21.35 13.36 -41.57
N ASP A 322 20.65 14.05 -40.68
CA ASP A 322 19.84 15.22 -41.02
C ASP A 322 20.78 16.30 -41.60
N PRO A 323 20.63 16.72 -42.86
CA PRO A 323 21.39 17.82 -43.39
C PRO A 323 20.78 19.11 -42.85
N GLY A 324 21.45 19.71 -41.87
CA GLY A 324 21.14 21.06 -41.37
C GLY A 324 21.33 22.14 -42.42
#